data_AF-A0A2D7PDQ8-F1
#
_entry.id   AF-A0A2D7PDQ8-F1
#
_cell.length_a   1.000
_cell.length_b   1.000
_cell.length_c   1.000
_cell.angle_alpha   90.00
_cell.angle_beta   90.00
_cell.angle_gamma   90.00
#
_symmetry.space_group_name_H-M   'P 1'
#
loop_
_entity.id
_entity.type
_entity.pdbx_description
1 polymer ?
#
loop_
_entity_poly.entity_id
_entity_poly.type
_entity_poly.pdbx_seq_one_letter_code
_entity_poly.pdbx_strand_id
1 'polypeptide(L)'
;MAKLTINLGTNPNDGTGDNLRGGGTKINANFNELYSAVGDGTTLSGFIKLSDSTSTVSQIDLGETLKITGGAGIDATLSGDELTIATDNTIMTSSGTVTMSNKSMSLSSNTLTGTTAEFNTALTDDDFATLTNSVTLTNKSISGSANTLTNVPNSALVNPKFTLVDTSSTSTDISLGETLKIIGSGGATSTVSGDTVTIAVANLTNSNLSGSAGITNANLANSAVTLGATSVSLGATAASASNFSLTGASSVSGTGTIDLTGAGSKARFNFAGTGAFPSESTYEGMFAYDTTGDKPYVADSAGWINILTENDGVERHPNVNISGIANGNTLVWNSAQARFNAGSASGALTVQEEGSALSTAATTLNFVGSAVTASGTGATKTITITGGDVVSDTTPQLGGFLDAQNNHITDIAYSGFRSTAQVDRVITVTVVTKDTTHFKYNSGSSLGYALDGVQAPELILAPGIYKFDQSDPSNATHPLAFYWDIDKNRQWTTNVTTSGTPGNAGAYTRIDVHSQTPRTLSYQCTAHSYMGHKVNCLGGKVNRVVNSHQKFTGNLAGANSGKSFTGLTYGGTVDDMLVFVNGICMVPTDDYTVSGTTLTFQVAPADNAEITVRHIGY
;
A
#
# COMPACT_ATOMS: atom_id res chain seq x y z
N MET A 1 -2.60 7.20 -193.03
CA MET A 1 -2.17 7.60 -194.40
C MET A 1 -3.39 7.56 -195.32
N ALA A 2 -3.57 8.46 -196.30
CA ALA A 2 -4.79 8.56 -197.13
C ALA A 2 -4.72 7.72 -198.42
N LYS A 3 -5.84 7.12 -198.79
CA LYS A 3 -5.94 6.21 -199.95
C LYS A 3 -5.83 6.98 -201.29
N LEU A 4 -5.01 6.47 -202.21
CA LEU A 4 -4.91 6.95 -203.60
C LEU A 4 -5.22 5.81 -204.59
N THR A 5 -5.89 6.11 -205.71
CA THR A 5 -6.26 5.11 -206.73
C THR A 5 -5.75 5.46 -208.11
N ILE A 6 -5.49 4.43 -208.93
CA ILE A 6 -5.05 4.58 -210.32
C ILE A 6 -6.27 4.81 -211.24
N ASN A 7 -6.19 5.77 -212.17
CA ASN A 7 -7.24 6.09 -213.16
C ASN A 7 -7.01 5.34 -214.50
N LEU A 8 -8.08 4.82 -215.14
CA LEU A 8 -7.94 3.72 -216.12
C LEU A 8 -8.43 3.98 -217.57
N GLY A 9 -9.05 5.13 -217.95
CA GLY A 9 -9.44 5.49 -219.37
C GLY A 9 -10.73 4.81 -219.90
N THR A 10 -10.99 4.59 -221.21
CA THR A 10 -12.22 3.83 -221.70
C THR A 10 -12.12 2.60 -222.66
N ASN A 11 -11.21 2.43 -223.64
CA ASN A 11 -11.23 1.24 -224.54
C ASN A 11 -9.89 0.46 -224.64
N PRO A 12 -9.88 -0.89 -224.56
CA PRO A 12 -8.68 -1.74 -224.68
C PRO A 12 -8.52 -2.47 -226.04
N ASN A 13 -7.31 -2.91 -226.41
CA ASN A 13 -7.05 -3.65 -227.66
C ASN A 13 -6.26 -4.97 -227.49
N ASP A 14 -6.68 -5.92 -228.35
CA ASP A 14 -6.02 -7.07 -229.01
C ASP A 14 -5.58 -8.36 -228.29
N GLY A 15 -5.86 -8.50 -226.99
CA GLY A 15 -6.57 -9.69 -226.53
C GLY A 15 -5.81 -11.00 -226.29
N THR A 16 -4.72 -11.01 -225.50
CA THR A 16 -4.32 -12.23 -224.76
C THR A 16 -3.74 -12.01 -223.34
N GLY A 17 -3.79 -10.80 -222.78
CA GLY A 17 -3.36 -10.51 -221.41
C GLY A 17 -4.18 -9.41 -220.73
N ASP A 18 -4.04 -9.27 -219.40
CA ASP A 18 -4.67 -8.16 -218.66
C ASP A 18 -4.19 -6.85 -219.27
N ASN A 19 -5.12 -6.08 -219.83
CA ASN A 19 -4.81 -4.72 -220.21
C ASN A 19 -4.40 -3.92 -218.96
N LEU A 20 -3.66 -2.82 -219.16
CA LEU A 20 -3.23 -1.91 -218.08
C LEU A 20 -4.38 -1.52 -217.12
N ARG A 21 -5.63 -1.49 -217.62
CA ARG A 21 -6.82 -1.26 -216.81
C ARG A 21 -7.13 -2.42 -215.86
N GLY A 22 -7.14 -3.67 -216.32
CA GLY A 22 -7.45 -4.84 -215.49
C GLY A 22 -6.52 -4.96 -214.29
N GLY A 23 -5.21 -4.74 -214.50
CA GLY A 23 -4.22 -4.70 -213.42
C GLY A 23 -4.45 -3.54 -212.44
N GLY A 24 -4.79 -2.34 -212.94
CA GLY A 24 -5.11 -1.19 -212.10
C GLY A 24 -6.33 -1.40 -211.21
N THR A 25 -7.36 -2.13 -211.69
CA THR A 25 -8.52 -2.50 -210.88
C THR A 25 -8.13 -3.40 -209.70
N LYS A 26 -7.30 -4.43 -209.92
CA LYS A 26 -6.84 -5.35 -208.86
C LYS A 26 -6.04 -4.63 -207.78
N ILE A 27 -5.14 -3.72 -208.17
CA ILE A 27 -4.34 -2.93 -207.22
C ILE A 27 -5.24 -2.02 -206.37
N ASN A 28 -6.18 -1.30 -207.02
CA ASN A 28 -7.13 -0.45 -206.30
C ASN A 28 -8.00 -1.26 -205.32
N ALA A 29 -8.35 -2.50 -205.68
CA ALA A 29 -9.10 -3.43 -204.82
C ALA A 29 -8.27 -3.89 -203.61
N ASN A 30 -7.01 -4.28 -203.78
CA ASN A 30 -6.12 -4.63 -202.66
C ASN A 30 -5.92 -3.44 -201.71
N PHE A 31 -5.76 -2.21 -202.24
CA PHE A 31 -5.72 -1.02 -201.39
C PHE A 31 -7.06 -0.71 -200.71
N ASN A 32 -8.21 -1.16 -201.25
CA ASN A 32 -9.50 -1.03 -200.56
C ASN A 32 -9.54 -2.00 -199.38
N GLU A 33 -9.14 -3.24 -199.62
CA GLU A 33 -9.13 -4.28 -198.58
C GLU A 33 -8.24 -3.89 -197.40
N LEU A 34 -6.99 -3.48 -197.64
CA LEU A 34 -6.08 -3.07 -196.58
C LEU A 34 -6.63 -1.88 -195.77
N TYR A 35 -7.12 -0.85 -196.45
CA TYR A 35 -7.63 0.34 -195.75
C TYR A 35 -8.92 0.10 -194.99
N SER A 36 -9.73 -0.88 -195.41
CA SER A 36 -10.92 -1.28 -194.64
C SER A 36 -10.57 -2.23 -193.49
N ALA A 37 -9.59 -3.12 -193.67
CA ALA A 37 -9.25 -4.13 -192.67
C ALA A 37 -8.47 -3.56 -191.48
N VAL A 38 -7.55 -2.64 -191.74
CA VAL A 38 -6.67 -2.03 -190.73
C VAL A 38 -6.78 -0.50 -190.74
N GLY A 39 -7.94 0.00 -191.17
CA GLY A 39 -8.24 1.42 -191.26
C GLY A 39 -9.75 1.67 -191.24
N ASP A 40 -10.17 2.82 -191.75
CA ASP A 40 -11.58 3.20 -191.85
C ASP A 40 -12.12 3.16 -193.29
N GLY A 41 -11.38 2.54 -194.21
CA GLY A 41 -11.67 2.50 -195.64
C GLY A 41 -11.15 3.70 -196.43
N THR A 42 -10.72 4.79 -195.76
CA THR A 42 -10.13 5.99 -196.39
C THR A 42 -8.74 6.32 -195.88
N THR A 43 -8.47 6.02 -194.60
CA THR A 43 -7.17 6.10 -193.93
C THR A 43 -6.88 4.84 -193.12
N LEU A 44 -5.61 4.44 -193.09
CA LEU A 44 -5.13 3.38 -192.19
C LEU A 44 -5.08 3.90 -190.74
N SER A 45 -5.60 3.12 -189.78
CA SER A 45 -5.63 3.45 -188.35
C SER A 45 -4.35 2.95 -187.67
N GLY A 46 -3.74 3.82 -186.86
CA GLY A 46 -2.42 3.61 -186.28
C GLY A 46 -2.40 3.13 -184.82
N PHE A 47 -3.52 2.65 -184.25
CA PHE A 47 -3.64 2.31 -182.82
C PHE A 47 -4.63 1.17 -182.55
N ILE A 48 -4.54 0.57 -181.37
CA ILE A 48 -5.53 -0.34 -180.77
C ILE A 48 -6.28 0.40 -179.65
N LYS A 49 -7.59 0.17 -179.51
CA LYS A 49 -8.39 0.76 -178.41
C LYS A 49 -8.78 -0.30 -177.37
N LEU A 50 -8.72 0.06 -176.10
CA LEU A 50 -9.12 -0.78 -174.97
C LEU A 50 -10.09 -0.03 -174.08
N SER A 51 -11.11 -0.71 -173.56
CA SER A 51 -12.12 -0.12 -172.67
C SER A 51 -12.29 -0.92 -171.39
N ASP A 52 -12.49 -0.22 -170.28
CA ASP A 52 -12.86 -0.86 -169.02
C ASP A 52 -14.38 -0.98 -168.85
N SER A 53 -14.81 -1.68 -167.78
CA SER A 53 -16.24 -1.85 -167.45
C SER A 53 -16.94 -0.55 -167.04
N THR A 54 -16.19 0.55 -166.91
CA THR A 54 -16.72 1.90 -166.66
C THR A 54 -16.80 2.77 -167.92
N SER A 55 -16.57 2.18 -169.12
CA SER A 55 -16.71 2.80 -170.46
C SER A 55 -15.62 3.81 -170.88
N THR A 56 -14.53 3.93 -170.13
CA THR A 56 -13.38 4.75 -170.57
C THR A 56 -12.60 4.01 -171.66
N VAL A 57 -12.33 4.65 -172.80
CA VAL A 57 -11.57 4.05 -173.90
C VAL A 57 -10.17 4.67 -173.95
N SER A 58 -9.15 3.86 -173.70
CA SER A 58 -7.75 4.23 -173.92
C SER A 58 -7.30 3.78 -175.32
N GLN A 59 -6.51 4.61 -176.00
CA GLN A 59 -5.90 4.27 -177.29
C GLN A 59 -4.40 4.04 -177.08
N ILE A 60 -3.88 2.99 -177.67
CA ILE A 60 -2.47 2.63 -177.62
C ILE A 60 -1.99 2.59 -179.07
N ASP A 61 -1.06 3.47 -179.40
CA ASP A 61 -0.52 3.54 -180.76
C ASP A 61 0.21 2.24 -181.12
N LEU A 62 0.12 1.81 -182.38
CA LEU A 62 0.78 0.61 -182.88
C LEU A 62 2.30 0.79 -182.74
N GLY A 63 2.89 -0.01 -181.85
CA GLY A 63 4.31 0.07 -181.47
C GLY A 63 4.54 0.36 -179.98
N GLU A 64 3.52 0.83 -179.25
CA GLU A 64 3.57 1.00 -177.78
C GLU A 64 3.19 -0.29 -177.01
N THR A 65 3.49 -0.34 -175.71
CA THR A 65 3.22 -1.50 -174.83
C THR A 65 2.08 -1.20 -173.84
N LEU A 66 1.10 -2.12 -173.72
CA LEU A 66 0.11 -2.11 -172.64
C LEU A 66 0.71 -2.67 -171.34
N LYS A 67 0.57 -1.96 -170.21
CA LYS A 67 0.98 -2.44 -168.88
C LYS A 67 -0.22 -2.59 -167.93
N ILE A 68 -0.29 -3.72 -167.22
CA ILE A 68 -1.28 -4.01 -166.16
C ILE A 68 -0.50 -4.41 -164.89
N THR A 69 -0.84 -3.83 -163.73
CA THR A 69 -0.13 -4.04 -162.45
C THR A 69 -1.07 -4.53 -161.35
N GLY A 70 -0.65 -5.53 -160.56
CA GLY A 70 -1.39 -5.99 -159.36
C GLY A 70 -1.28 -5.04 -158.16
N GLY A 71 -2.18 -5.16 -157.19
CA GLY A 71 -2.27 -4.35 -155.95
C GLY A 71 -2.27 -5.21 -154.67
N ALA A 72 -2.47 -4.62 -153.49
CA ALA A 72 -2.49 -5.38 -152.24
C ALA A 72 -3.64 -6.41 -152.21
N GLY A 73 -3.31 -7.68 -152.05
CA GLY A 73 -4.26 -8.79 -152.09
C GLY A 73 -4.73 -9.18 -153.50
N ILE A 74 -4.20 -8.57 -154.57
CA ILE A 74 -4.48 -8.90 -155.98
C ILE A 74 -3.17 -8.99 -156.78
N ASP A 75 -2.82 -10.19 -157.24
CA ASP A 75 -1.68 -10.42 -158.13
C ASP A 75 -2.13 -10.41 -159.60
N ALA A 76 -1.33 -9.78 -160.48
CA ALA A 76 -1.56 -9.78 -161.93
C ALA A 76 -0.29 -10.20 -162.68
N THR A 77 -0.40 -11.19 -163.58
CA THR A 77 0.74 -11.83 -164.25
C THR A 77 0.44 -12.04 -165.73
N LEU A 78 1.41 -11.76 -166.61
CA LEU A 78 1.33 -12.01 -168.05
C LEU A 78 2.35 -13.09 -168.45
N SER A 79 1.90 -14.13 -169.17
CA SER A 79 2.76 -15.21 -169.66
C SER A 79 2.34 -15.62 -171.08
N GLY A 80 3.21 -15.39 -172.05
CA GLY A 80 2.87 -15.63 -173.46
C GLY A 80 1.74 -14.72 -173.92
N ASP A 81 0.63 -15.32 -174.32
CA ASP A 81 -0.61 -14.65 -174.77
C ASP A 81 -1.71 -14.59 -173.70
N GLU A 82 -1.47 -15.06 -172.46
CA GLU A 82 -2.46 -15.08 -171.37
C GLU A 82 -2.12 -14.09 -170.23
N LEU A 83 -3.14 -13.32 -169.80
CA LEU A 83 -3.11 -12.47 -168.61
C LEU A 83 -3.97 -13.08 -167.49
N THR A 84 -3.41 -13.25 -166.29
CA THR A 84 -4.12 -13.74 -165.09
C THR A 84 -4.19 -12.67 -164.00
N ILE A 85 -5.32 -12.58 -163.29
CA ILE A 85 -5.53 -11.71 -162.12
C ILE A 85 -6.14 -12.55 -160.98
N ALA A 86 -5.50 -12.63 -159.80
CA ALA A 86 -5.90 -13.49 -158.68
C ALA A 86 -5.84 -12.79 -157.30
N THR A 87 -6.64 -13.23 -156.33
CA THR A 87 -6.65 -12.74 -154.93
C THR A 87 -5.81 -13.61 -153.98
N ASP A 88 -5.26 -13.05 -152.88
CA ASP A 88 -4.63 -13.81 -151.79
C ASP A 88 -5.51 -14.00 -150.53
N ASN A 89 -4.99 -14.69 -149.50
CA ASN A 89 -5.70 -15.05 -148.26
C ASN A 89 -5.88 -13.88 -147.26
N THR A 90 -5.53 -12.65 -147.63
CA THR A 90 -5.74 -11.48 -146.76
C THR A 90 -7.16 -10.92 -146.86
N ILE A 91 -7.94 -11.39 -147.84
CA ILE A 91 -9.35 -11.03 -148.03
C ILE A 91 -10.23 -12.14 -147.45
N MET A 92 -11.25 -11.78 -146.67
CA MET A 92 -12.25 -12.73 -146.20
C MET A 92 -13.16 -13.12 -147.36
N THR A 93 -13.04 -14.37 -147.82
CA THR A 93 -13.86 -14.95 -148.88
C THR A 93 -14.89 -15.92 -148.30
N SER A 94 -15.79 -16.42 -149.14
CA SER A 94 -16.82 -17.40 -148.75
C SER A 94 -16.27 -18.81 -148.48
N SER A 95 -14.95 -19.03 -148.61
CA SER A 95 -14.30 -20.32 -148.37
C SER A 95 -12.94 -20.16 -147.69
N GLY A 96 -12.54 -21.16 -146.92
CA GLY A 96 -11.29 -21.13 -146.14
C GLY A 96 -11.46 -20.56 -144.73
N THR A 97 -10.36 -20.56 -143.97
CA THR A 97 -10.32 -20.06 -142.59
C THR A 97 -9.52 -18.77 -142.55
N VAL A 98 -10.11 -17.73 -141.95
CA VAL A 98 -9.43 -16.46 -141.68
C VAL A 98 -9.18 -16.34 -140.18
N THR A 99 -7.93 -16.26 -139.77
CA THR A 99 -7.55 -16.04 -138.37
C THR A 99 -7.49 -14.54 -138.07
N MET A 100 -8.38 -14.03 -137.21
CA MET A 100 -8.39 -12.63 -136.79
C MET A 100 -7.57 -12.41 -135.50
N SER A 101 -6.26 -12.22 -135.61
CA SER A 101 -5.40 -11.95 -134.45
C SER A 101 -5.43 -10.47 -134.03
N ASN A 102 -5.65 -10.21 -132.73
CA ASN A 102 -5.75 -8.88 -132.12
C ASN A 102 -6.72 -7.94 -132.87
N LYS A 103 -7.90 -8.47 -133.20
CA LYS A 103 -9.00 -7.70 -133.78
C LYS A 103 -10.20 -7.79 -132.86
N SER A 104 -10.89 -6.68 -132.67
CA SER A 104 -12.14 -6.62 -131.94
C SER A 104 -13.31 -6.94 -132.87
N MET A 105 -14.24 -7.76 -132.40
CA MET A 105 -15.54 -7.98 -133.05
C MET A 105 -16.63 -7.36 -132.17
N SER A 106 -17.40 -6.42 -132.71
CA SER A 106 -18.54 -5.84 -132.00
C SER A 106 -19.71 -6.81 -132.01
N LEU A 107 -20.26 -7.16 -130.85
CA LEU A 107 -21.40 -8.08 -130.73
C LEU A 107 -22.76 -7.41 -131.00
N SER A 108 -22.82 -6.07 -131.03
CA SER A 108 -24.07 -5.36 -131.36
C SER A 108 -24.41 -5.42 -132.84
N SER A 109 -23.41 -5.62 -133.70
CA SER A 109 -23.55 -5.66 -135.16
C SER A 109 -23.19 -7.01 -135.77
N ASN A 110 -22.71 -7.97 -134.96
CA ASN A 110 -22.36 -9.30 -135.41
C ASN A 110 -23.10 -10.34 -134.57
N THR A 111 -23.62 -11.37 -135.22
CA THR A 111 -24.23 -12.51 -134.55
C THR A 111 -23.16 -13.57 -134.31
N LEU A 112 -22.84 -13.84 -133.03
CA LEU A 112 -22.03 -14.99 -132.62
C LEU A 112 -22.96 -16.07 -132.08
N THR A 113 -23.05 -17.20 -132.77
CA THR A 113 -23.89 -18.34 -132.36
C THR A 113 -23.03 -19.48 -131.82
N GLY A 114 -23.46 -20.06 -130.70
CA GLY A 114 -22.91 -21.26 -130.07
C GLY A 114 -23.92 -21.83 -129.06
N THR A 115 -23.73 -23.07 -128.65
CA THR A 115 -24.47 -23.75 -127.59
C THR A 115 -23.96 -23.30 -126.22
N THR A 116 -24.74 -23.53 -125.15
CA THR A 116 -24.29 -23.26 -123.77
C THR A 116 -23.00 -24.02 -123.43
N ALA A 117 -22.81 -25.23 -123.97
CA ALA A 117 -21.58 -25.98 -123.77
C ALA A 117 -20.37 -25.35 -124.49
N GLU A 118 -20.56 -24.84 -125.71
CA GLU A 118 -19.52 -24.13 -126.47
C GLU A 118 -19.15 -22.80 -125.81
N PHE A 119 -20.14 -22.06 -125.29
CA PHE A 119 -19.88 -20.84 -124.52
C PHE A 119 -19.24 -21.13 -123.16
N ASN A 120 -19.69 -22.13 -122.41
CA ASN A 120 -19.05 -22.51 -121.14
C ASN A 120 -17.61 -23.02 -121.32
N THR A 121 -17.30 -23.65 -122.47
CA THR A 121 -15.91 -24.04 -122.81
C THR A 121 -15.07 -22.83 -123.21
N ALA A 122 -15.69 -21.80 -123.79
CA ALA A 122 -15.03 -20.55 -124.15
C ALA A 122 -14.77 -19.65 -122.93
N LEU A 123 -15.52 -19.80 -121.84
CA LEU A 123 -15.25 -19.16 -120.56
C LEU A 123 -14.13 -19.92 -119.84
N THR A 124 -13.10 -19.20 -119.46
CA THR A 124 -11.97 -19.76 -118.71
C THR A 124 -12.10 -19.53 -117.19
N ASP A 125 -13.22 -18.96 -116.71
CA ASP A 125 -13.53 -18.63 -115.29
C ASP A 125 -14.95 -19.09 -114.82
N ASP A 126 -15.55 -18.40 -113.82
CA ASP A 126 -16.74 -18.79 -113.04
C ASP A 126 -18.07 -18.97 -113.82
N ASP A 127 -19.03 -19.68 -113.19
CA ASP A 127 -20.39 -19.90 -113.71
C ASP A 127 -21.26 -18.62 -113.75
N PHE A 128 -22.15 -18.52 -114.74
CA PHE A 128 -23.22 -17.50 -114.75
C PHE A 128 -24.37 -17.86 -113.80
N ALA A 129 -24.65 -17.02 -112.80
CA ALA A 129 -25.97 -17.01 -112.15
C ALA A 129 -26.99 -16.35 -113.09
N THR A 130 -28.01 -17.09 -113.54
CA THR A 130 -29.00 -16.57 -114.48
C THR A 130 -30.06 -15.71 -113.78
N LEU A 131 -30.52 -14.63 -114.44
CA LEU A 131 -31.48 -13.67 -113.89
C LEU A 131 -32.90 -14.25 -113.67
N THR A 132 -33.22 -15.34 -114.38
CA THR A 132 -34.49 -16.06 -114.28
C THR A 132 -34.21 -17.55 -114.10
N ASN A 133 -35.14 -18.24 -113.41
CA ASN A 133 -35.12 -19.65 -112.98
C ASN A 133 -34.58 -19.93 -111.57
N SER A 134 -34.99 -21.08 -111.02
CA SER A 134 -34.46 -21.61 -109.76
C SER A 134 -33.02 -22.07 -109.97
N VAL A 135 -32.12 -21.54 -109.16
CA VAL A 135 -30.70 -21.92 -109.16
C VAL A 135 -30.40 -22.61 -107.83
N THR A 136 -30.00 -23.88 -107.88
CA THR A 136 -29.53 -24.60 -106.69
C THR A 136 -28.07 -24.22 -106.42
N LEU A 137 -27.82 -23.52 -105.32
CA LEU A 137 -26.48 -23.17 -104.87
C LEU A 137 -26.00 -24.19 -103.83
N THR A 138 -25.02 -25.02 -104.17
CA THR A 138 -24.40 -25.99 -103.25
C THR A 138 -23.05 -25.51 -102.75
N ASN A 139 -22.74 -25.77 -101.47
CA ASN A 139 -21.48 -25.41 -100.81
C ASN A 139 -21.09 -23.92 -100.90
N LYS A 140 -22.08 -23.03 -101.05
CA LYS A 140 -21.86 -21.59 -101.04
C LYS A 140 -22.18 -21.02 -99.66
N SER A 141 -21.35 -20.08 -99.20
CA SER A 141 -21.68 -19.25 -98.05
C SER A 141 -22.67 -18.17 -98.49
N ILE A 142 -23.86 -18.17 -97.91
CA ILE A 142 -24.86 -17.12 -98.13
C ILE A 142 -24.82 -16.20 -96.93
N SER A 143 -24.29 -14.99 -97.11
CA SER A 143 -24.31 -13.99 -96.05
C SER A 143 -25.70 -13.39 -95.92
N GLY A 144 -26.32 -13.51 -94.75
CA GLY A 144 -27.61 -12.88 -94.46
C GLY A 144 -27.58 -11.35 -94.44
N SER A 145 -26.40 -10.71 -94.28
CA SER A 145 -26.29 -9.25 -94.37
C SER A 145 -26.16 -8.76 -95.81
N ALA A 146 -25.67 -9.61 -96.71
CA ALA A 146 -25.52 -9.31 -98.14
C ALA A 146 -26.71 -9.80 -98.98
N ASN A 147 -27.60 -10.61 -98.40
CA ASN A 147 -28.72 -11.21 -99.09
C ASN A 147 -30.00 -11.01 -98.29
N THR A 148 -31.10 -10.71 -98.98
CA THR A 148 -32.43 -10.70 -98.35
C THR A 148 -33.03 -12.10 -98.47
N LEU A 149 -33.09 -12.83 -97.35
CA LEU A 149 -33.70 -14.16 -97.29
C LEU A 149 -35.15 -14.04 -96.80
N THR A 150 -36.11 -14.05 -97.71
CA THR A 150 -37.54 -14.01 -97.38
C THR A 150 -38.16 -15.40 -97.38
N ASN A 151 -39.20 -15.59 -96.57
CA ASN A 151 -40.04 -16.80 -96.53
C ASN A 151 -39.29 -18.09 -96.15
N VAL A 152 -38.38 -18.01 -95.18
CA VAL A 152 -37.79 -19.21 -94.55
C VAL A 152 -38.64 -19.59 -93.33
N PRO A 153 -39.59 -20.53 -93.43
CA PRO A 153 -40.35 -20.98 -92.26
C PRO A 153 -39.43 -21.76 -91.33
N ASN A 154 -39.76 -21.82 -90.03
CA ASN A 154 -39.00 -22.64 -89.08
C ASN A 154 -38.85 -24.10 -89.55
N SER A 155 -39.88 -24.68 -90.18
CA SER A 155 -39.83 -26.05 -90.71
C SER A 155 -38.75 -26.28 -91.78
N ALA A 156 -38.22 -25.22 -92.40
CA ALA A 156 -37.10 -25.28 -93.34
C ALA A 156 -35.72 -25.21 -92.65
N LEU A 157 -35.68 -24.90 -91.35
CA LEU A 157 -34.46 -24.92 -90.54
C LEU A 157 -34.21 -26.33 -90.00
N VAL A 158 -32.95 -26.75 -89.97
CA VAL A 158 -32.54 -28.05 -89.42
C VAL A 158 -32.82 -28.14 -87.91
N ASN A 159 -32.72 -27.01 -87.17
CA ASN A 159 -32.94 -26.93 -85.73
C ASN A 159 -34.00 -25.85 -85.39
N PRO A 160 -35.31 -26.15 -85.50
CA PRO A 160 -36.37 -25.15 -85.42
C PRO A 160 -36.86 -24.81 -84.01
N LYS A 161 -36.22 -25.34 -82.97
CA LYS A 161 -36.69 -25.28 -81.57
C LYS A 161 -35.53 -25.26 -80.57
N PHE A 162 -35.80 -24.81 -79.34
CA PHE A 162 -34.94 -25.02 -78.18
C PHE A 162 -35.69 -25.77 -77.08
N THR A 163 -34.97 -26.54 -76.26
CA THR A 163 -35.55 -27.39 -75.21
C THR A 163 -35.28 -26.78 -73.83
N LEU A 164 -36.32 -26.66 -73.01
CA LEU A 164 -36.25 -26.27 -71.60
C LEU A 164 -36.37 -27.50 -70.71
N VAL A 165 -35.53 -27.62 -69.67
CA VAL A 165 -35.52 -28.77 -68.74
C VAL A 165 -35.53 -28.25 -67.30
N ASP A 166 -36.39 -28.80 -66.43
CA ASP A 166 -36.37 -28.53 -64.98
C ASP A 166 -35.55 -29.59 -64.21
N THR A 167 -35.16 -29.26 -62.99
CA THR A 167 -34.52 -30.11 -61.97
C THR A 167 -35.27 -31.43 -61.70
N SER A 168 -36.58 -31.50 -61.98
CA SER A 168 -37.37 -32.73 -61.96
C SER A 168 -37.21 -33.64 -63.20
N SER A 169 -36.32 -33.28 -64.14
CA SER A 169 -36.09 -33.95 -65.44
C SER A 169 -37.25 -33.87 -66.44
N THR A 170 -38.22 -32.99 -66.21
CA THR A 170 -39.27 -32.69 -67.20
C THR A 170 -38.70 -31.76 -68.28
N SER A 171 -38.90 -32.10 -69.56
CA SER A 171 -38.44 -31.29 -70.70
C SER A 171 -39.61 -30.78 -71.54
N THR A 172 -39.52 -29.55 -72.04
CA THR A 172 -40.49 -28.96 -72.97
C THR A 172 -39.76 -28.29 -74.13
N ASP A 173 -40.14 -28.62 -75.36
CA ASP A 173 -39.63 -27.96 -76.56
C ASP A 173 -40.44 -26.69 -76.87
N ILE A 174 -39.74 -25.63 -77.27
CA ILE A 174 -40.33 -24.36 -77.66
C ILE A 174 -39.82 -24.02 -79.05
N SER A 175 -40.72 -23.80 -80.00
CA SER A 175 -40.34 -23.48 -81.38
C SER A 175 -39.73 -22.07 -81.43
N LEU A 176 -38.77 -21.84 -82.34
CA LEU A 176 -38.21 -20.49 -82.53
C LEU A 176 -39.34 -19.50 -82.91
N GLY A 177 -39.37 -18.32 -82.31
CA GLY A 177 -40.45 -17.35 -82.54
C GLY A 177 -41.74 -17.57 -81.74
N GLU A 178 -41.86 -18.66 -80.97
CA GLU A 178 -42.88 -18.77 -79.91
C GLU A 178 -42.45 -18.04 -78.62
N THR A 179 -43.37 -17.88 -77.66
CA THR A 179 -43.12 -17.19 -76.38
C THR A 179 -43.00 -18.19 -75.22
N LEU A 180 -41.88 -18.17 -74.51
CA LEU A 180 -41.74 -18.83 -73.20
C LEU A 180 -42.44 -18.00 -72.12
N LYS A 181 -43.40 -18.59 -71.40
CA LYS A 181 -44.10 -17.94 -70.28
C LYS A 181 -43.65 -18.52 -68.94
N ILE A 182 -43.17 -17.66 -68.04
CA ILE A 182 -42.77 -18.02 -66.66
C ILE A 182 -43.74 -17.34 -65.69
N ILE A 183 -44.61 -18.13 -65.05
CA ILE A 183 -45.65 -17.64 -64.14
C ILE A 183 -45.21 -17.89 -62.69
N GLY A 184 -45.09 -16.83 -61.88
CA GLY A 184 -44.92 -16.98 -60.44
C GLY A 184 -46.21 -17.46 -59.77
N SER A 185 -46.15 -18.55 -59.01
CA SER A 185 -47.22 -18.97 -58.10
C SER A 185 -46.66 -19.00 -56.67
N GLY A 186 -47.42 -18.50 -55.69
CA GLY A 186 -47.10 -18.55 -54.25
C GLY A 186 -45.74 -17.96 -53.85
N GLY A 187 -45.71 -16.73 -53.32
CA GLY A 187 -44.50 -16.07 -52.78
C GLY A 187 -43.43 -15.68 -53.81
N ALA A 188 -43.36 -16.37 -54.96
CA ALA A 188 -42.49 -16.06 -56.07
C ALA A 188 -43.15 -15.10 -57.06
N THR A 189 -42.43 -14.06 -57.46
CA THR A 189 -42.78 -13.13 -58.53
C THR A 189 -41.72 -13.22 -59.64
N SER A 190 -42.15 -13.23 -60.90
CA SER A 190 -41.26 -13.23 -62.06
C SER A 190 -41.35 -11.89 -62.79
N THR A 191 -40.21 -11.35 -63.21
CA THR A 191 -40.12 -10.15 -64.06
C THR A 191 -39.16 -10.40 -65.22
N VAL A 192 -39.43 -9.78 -66.37
CA VAL A 192 -38.58 -9.85 -67.57
C VAL A 192 -38.14 -8.43 -67.91
N SER A 193 -36.83 -8.24 -68.08
CA SER A 193 -36.25 -6.98 -68.55
C SER A 193 -35.15 -7.29 -69.56
N GLY A 194 -35.36 -6.90 -70.82
CA GLY A 194 -34.47 -7.26 -71.92
C GLY A 194 -34.37 -8.78 -72.08
N ASP A 195 -33.15 -9.29 -71.95
CA ASP A 195 -32.79 -10.71 -72.05
C ASP A 195 -32.78 -11.45 -70.70
N THR A 196 -33.06 -10.75 -69.59
CA THR A 196 -32.95 -11.31 -68.24
C THR A 196 -34.32 -11.60 -67.63
N VAL A 197 -34.48 -12.82 -67.13
CA VAL A 197 -35.62 -13.22 -66.28
C VAL A 197 -35.17 -13.20 -64.82
N THR A 198 -35.84 -12.41 -63.98
CA THR A 198 -35.61 -12.40 -62.53
C THR A 198 -36.78 -13.08 -61.81
N ILE A 199 -36.47 -14.06 -60.97
CA ILE A 199 -37.43 -14.73 -60.08
C ILE A 199 -37.11 -14.31 -58.64
N ALA A 200 -38.01 -13.55 -58.02
CA ALA A 200 -37.86 -13.08 -56.64
C ALA A 200 -38.88 -13.76 -55.72
N VAL A 201 -38.43 -14.31 -54.60
CA VAL A 201 -39.29 -15.01 -53.63
C VAL A 201 -39.37 -14.20 -52.33
N ALA A 202 -40.58 -13.87 -51.89
CA ALA A 202 -40.86 -13.13 -50.66
C ALA A 202 -42.11 -13.68 -49.95
N ASN A 203 -42.31 -13.28 -48.68
CA ASN A 203 -43.48 -13.66 -47.86
C ASN A 203 -43.67 -15.18 -47.72
N LEU A 204 -42.57 -15.91 -47.46
CA LEU A 204 -42.62 -17.34 -47.21
C LEU A 204 -43.45 -17.64 -45.94
N THR A 205 -44.37 -18.58 -46.06
CA THR A 205 -45.11 -19.15 -44.93
C THR A 205 -44.42 -20.41 -44.42
N ASN A 206 -44.83 -20.93 -43.25
CA ASN A 206 -44.25 -22.17 -42.72
C ASN A 206 -44.43 -23.37 -43.66
N SER A 207 -45.49 -23.40 -44.49
CA SER A 207 -45.69 -24.45 -45.49
C SER A 207 -44.69 -24.38 -46.64
N ASN A 208 -44.01 -23.26 -46.83
CA ASN A 208 -42.94 -23.08 -47.82
C ASN A 208 -41.56 -23.45 -47.28
N LEU A 209 -41.42 -23.65 -45.97
CA LEU A 209 -40.18 -24.03 -45.31
C LEU A 209 -40.15 -25.54 -45.09
N SER A 210 -39.04 -26.20 -45.43
CA SER A 210 -38.88 -27.61 -45.08
C SER A 210 -38.72 -27.77 -43.57
N GLY A 211 -39.01 -28.96 -43.03
CA GLY A 211 -38.71 -29.27 -41.62
C GLY A 211 -37.20 -29.22 -41.29
N SER A 212 -36.35 -29.18 -42.31
CA SER A 212 -34.89 -29.01 -42.24
C SER A 212 -34.43 -27.59 -42.58
N ALA A 213 -35.35 -26.63 -42.74
CA ALA A 213 -34.99 -25.26 -43.03
C ALA A 213 -34.12 -24.71 -41.91
N GLY A 214 -32.91 -24.28 -42.24
CA GLY A 214 -31.94 -23.71 -41.29
C GLY A 214 -32.32 -22.30 -40.86
N ILE A 215 -33.53 -22.13 -40.32
CA ILE A 215 -34.02 -20.86 -39.80
C ILE A 215 -33.26 -20.56 -38.52
N THR A 216 -32.25 -19.70 -38.64
CA THR A 216 -31.49 -19.23 -37.49
C THR A 216 -32.27 -18.17 -36.73
N ASN A 217 -31.89 -17.90 -35.50
CA ASN A 217 -32.46 -16.81 -34.72
C ASN A 217 -32.32 -15.44 -35.44
N ALA A 218 -31.32 -15.24 -36.30
CA ALA A 218 -31.19 -14.01 -37.09
C ALA A 218 -32.29 -13.85 -38.16
N ASN A 219 -32.96 -14.94 -38.53
CA ASN A 219 -34.07 -14.94 -39.48
C ASN A 219 -35.43 -14.72 -38.81
N LEU A 220 -35.52 -14.81 -37.48
CA LEU A 220 -36.76 -14.63 -36.74
C LEU A 220 -36.89 -13.16 -36.32
N ALA A 221 -38.06 -12.56 -36.57
CA ALA A 221 -38.36 -11.20 -36.12
C ALA A 221 -38.33 -11.07 -34.59
N ASN A 222 -38.66 -12.15 -33.87
CA ASN A 222 -38.56 -12.21 -32.41
C ASN A 222 -37.78 -13.47 -31.99
N SER A 223 -36.47 -13.33 -31.83
CA SER A 223 -35.53 -14.43 -31.70
C SER A 223 -35.14 -14.79 -30.27
N ALA A 224 -35.81 -14.19 -29.28
CA ALA A 224 -35.55 -14.39 -27.87
C ALA A 224 -36.81 -14.25 -27.00
N VAL A 225 -36.75 -14.81 -25.79
CA VAL A 225 -37.71 -14.62 -24.69
C VAL A 225 -37.02 -13.82 -23.59
N THR A 226 -37.75 -12.92 -22.94
CA THR A 226 -37.23 -12.18 -21.78
C THR A 226 -37.65 -12.87 -20.48
N LEU A 227 -36.68 -13.28 -19.66
CA LEU A 227 -36.86 -13.84 -18.32
C LEU A 227 -36.38 -12.83 -17.26
N GLY A 228 -37.31 -12.18 -16.57
CA GLY A 228 -36.98 -11.04 -15.72
C GLY A 228 -36.40 -9.89 -16.55
N ALA A 229 -35.13 -9.56 -16.34
CA ALA A 229 -34.39 -8.60 -17.18
C ALA A 229 -33.43 -9.27 -18.19
N THR A 230 -33.39 -10.60 -18.26
CA THR A 230 -32.45 -11.35 -19.09
C THR A 230 -33.10 -11.78 -20.41
N SER A 231 -32.54 -11.37 -21.54
CA SER A 231 -32.96 -11.89 -22.86
C SER A 231 -32.29 -13.23 -23.14
N VAL A 232 -33.08 -14.24 -23.49
CA VAL A 232 -32.66 -15.61 -23.75
C VAL A 232 -33.06 -15.99 -25.16
N SER A 233 -32.09 -16.23 -26.03
CA SER A 233 -32.35 -16.68 -27.40
C SER A 233 -33.16 -17.98 -27.43
N LEU A 234 -34.05 -18.12 -28.41
CA LEU A 234 -34.82 -19.35 -28.58
C LEU A 234 -33.88 -20.54 -28.83
N GLY A 235 -34.08 -21.64 -28.09
CA GLY A 235 -33.23 -22.84 -28.13
C GLY A 235 -31.98 -22.78 -27.25
N ALA A 236 -31.69 -21.65 -26.59
CA ALA A 236 -30.59 -21.54 -25.63
C ALA A 236 -31.02 -21.91 -24.21
N THR A 237 -30.06 -22.29 -23.37
CA THR A 237 -30.24 -22.45 -21.92
C THR A 237 -29.67 -21.24 -21.20
N ALA A 238 -30.47 -20.59 -20.35
CA ALA A 238 -29.99 -19.47 -19.53
C ALA A 238 -29.22 -20.00 -18.30
N ALA A 239 -27.94 -19.65 -18.19
CA ALA A 239 -27.13 -20.01 -17.02
C ALA A 239 -27.51 -19.19 -15.77
N SER A 240 -27.99 -17.96 -15.96
CA SER A 240 -28.46 -17.06 -14.90
C SER A 240 -29.51 -16.11 -15.45
N ALA A 241 -30.50 -15.76 -14.65
CA ALA A 241 -31.48 -14.72 -14.97
C ALA A 241 -31.69 -13.81 -13.75
N SER A 242 -32.02 -12.54 -13.99
CA SER A 242 -32.05 -11.49 -12.97
C SER A 242 -33.38 -10.73 -12.95
N ASN A 243 -33.64 -10.02 -11.85
CA ASN A 243 -34.81 -9.14 -11.67
C ASN A 243 -36.16 -9.87 -11.81
N PHE A 244 -36.25 -11.09 -11.28
CA PHE A 244 -37.56 -11.72 -11.10
C PHE A 244 -38.35 -11.00 -10.01
N SER A 245 -39.48 -10.43 -10.39
CA SER A 245 -40.48 -9.94 -9.46
C SER A 245 -41.47 -11.06 -9.16
N LEU A 246 -41.32 -11.73 -8.02
CA LEU A 246 -42.28 -12.72 -7.53
C LEU A 246 -43.28 -12.00 -6.61
N THR A 247 -44.51 -11.83 -7.09
CA THR A 247 -45.59 -11.11 -6.37
C THR A 247 -46.87 -11.93 -6.33
N GLY A 248 -47.75 -11.67 -5.35
CA GLY A 248 -49.01 -12.38 -5.23
C GLY A 248 -48.81 -13.82 -4.71
N ALA A 249 -49.43 -14.80 -5.37
CA ALA A 249 -49.36 -16.22 -4.98
C ALA A 249 -48.12 -16.96 -5.54
N SER A 250 -47.17 -16.26 -6.15
CA SER A 250 -45.95 -16.85 -6.70
C SER A 250 -45.01 -17.35 -5.60
N SER A 251 -44.46 -18.55 -5.76
CA SER A 251 -43.51 -19.16 -4.83
C SER A 251 -42.27 -19.67 -5.55
N VAL A 252 -41.15 -19.76 -4.82
CA VAL A 252 -39.99 -20.57 -5.21
C VAL A 252 -40.20 -21.94 -4.55
N SER A 253 -40.43 -22.98 -5.35
CA SER A 253 -40.69 -24.34 -4.88
C SER A 253 -39.66 -25.34 -5.44
N GLY A 254 -39.46 -26.46 -4.74
CA GLY A 254 -38.48 -27.49 -5.09
C GLY A 254 -37.45 -27.74 -3.99
N THR A 255 -36.38 -28.46 -4.29
CA THR A 255 -35.31 -28.82 -3.35
C THR A 255 -34.12 -27.84 -3.36
N GLY A 256 -34.22 -26.73 -4.10
CA GLY A 256 -33.16 -25.73 -4.22
C GLY A 256 -33.03 -24.81 -3.01
N THR A 257 -31.93 -24.06 -2.93
CA THR A 257 -31.65 -23.08 -1.87
C THR A 257 -32.03 -21.66 -2.27
N ILE A 258 -32.32 -20.80 -1.28
CA ILE A 258 -32.34 -19.34 -1.44
C ILE A 258 -31.07 -18.82 -0.77
N ASP A 259 -30.09 -18.37 -1.56
CA ASP A 259 -28.83 -17.83 -1.06
C ASP A 259 -28.81 -16.29 -1.15
N LEU A 260 -28.76 -15.62 0.01
CA LEU A 260 -28.86 -14.16 0.16
C LEU A 260 -27.56 -13.57 0.70
N THR A 261 -26.51 -13.54 -0.12
CA THR A 261 -25.17 -13.05 0.29
C THR A 261 -24.98 -11.54 0.22
N GLY A 262 -25.86 -10.83 -0.50
CA GLY A 262 -25.77 -9.37 -0.66
C GLY A 262 -26.21 -8.60 0.59
N ALA A 263 -25.47 -7.56 0.95
CA ALA A 263 -25.85 -6.65 2.02
C ALA A 263 -27.24 -6.03 1.76
N GLY A 264 -28.11 -6.04 2.79
CA GLY A 264 -29.47 -5.51 2.70
C GLY A 264 -30.52 -6.45 2.11
N SER A 265 -30.16 -7.71 1.83
CA SER A 265 -31.13 -8.75 1.46
C SER A 265 -32.17 -8.96 2.57
N LYS A 266 -33.45 -9.14 2.20
CA LYS A 266 -34.56 -9.29 3.15
C LYS A 266 -35.35 -10.56 2.85
N ALA A 267 -35.54 -11.39 3.87
CA ALA A 267 -36.52 -12.47 3.89
C ALA A 267 -37.53 -12.20 5.02
N ARG A 268 -38.82 -12.45 4.76
CA ARG A 268 -39.89 -12.24 5.75
C ARG A 268 -40.55 -13.57 6.06
N PHE A 269 -40.67 -13.90 7.33
CA PHE A 269 -41.29 -15.14 7.83
C PHE A 269 -42.40 -14.83 8.84
N ASN A 270 -43.23 -13.84 8.53
CA ASN A 270 -44.25 -13.33 9.45
C ASN A 270 -45.55 -14.12 9.31
N PHE A 271 -46.12 -14.53 10.44
CA PHE A 271 -47.42 -15.17 10.52
C PHE A 271 -48.28 -14.46 11.56
N ALA A 272 -49.60 -14.43 11.34
CA ALA A 272 -50.56 -13.81 12.25
C ALA A 272 -50.99 -14.80 13.32
N GLY A 273 -50.21 -14.95 14.40
CA GLY A 273 -50.44 -15.95 15.43
C GLY A 273 -49.79 -17.30 15.12
N THR A 274 -49.49 -18.06 16.18
CA THR A 274 -48.96 -19.42 16.07
C THR A 274 -49.88 -20.40 15.34
N GLY A 275 -51.20 -20.18 15.36
CA GLY A 275 -52.18 -21.00 14.62
C GLY A 275 -52.08 -20.88 13.10
N ALA A 276 -51.38 -19.85 12.58
CA ALA A 276 -51.12 -19.66 11.16
C ALA A 276 -49.77 -20.25 10.71
N PHE A 277 -48.98 -20.83 11.63
CA PHE A 277 -47.72 -21.45 11.29
C PHE A 277 -47.93 -22.69 10.41
N PRO A 278 -47.03 -22.94 9.44
CA PRO A 278 -47.05 -24.17 8.67
C PRO A 278 -46.67 -25.36 9.56
N SER A 279 -46.92 -26.59 9.07
CA SER A 279 -46.59 -27.79 9.85
C SER A 279 -45.09 -27.88 10.13
N GLU A 280 -44.74 -27.93 11.41
CA GLU A 280 -43.38 -28.00 11.93
C GLU A 280 -42.61 -29.24 11.43
N SER A 281 -43.30 -30.36 11.23
CA SER A 281 -42.70 -31.60 10.72
C SER A 281 -42.31 -31.52 9.23
N THR A 282 -42.97 -30.65 8.46
CA THR A 282 -42.65 -30.43 7.04
C THR A 282 -41.54 -29.41 6.86
N TYR A 283 -41.42 -28.47 7.80
CA TYR A 283 -40.50 -27.34 7.74
C TYR A 283 -39.58 -27.29 8.96
N GLU A 284 -39.03 -28.43 9.38
CA GLU A 284 -38.12 -28.50 10.52
C GLU A 284 -36.94 -27.52 10.37
N GLY A 285 -36.63 -26.78 11.43
CA GLY A 285 -35.60 -25.73 11.43
C GLY A 285 -36.04 -24.39 10.83
N MET A 286 -37.27 -24.28 10.30
CA MET A 286 -37.80 -23.02 9.78
C MET A 286 -37.95 -21.98 10.90
N PHE A 287 -37.50 -20.75 10.63
CA PHE A 287 -37.81 -19.60 11.46
C PHE A 287 -39.20 -19.04 11.12
N ALA A 288 -39.96 -18.66 12.16
CA ALA A 288 -41.21 -17.94 12.02
C ALA A 288 -41.27 -16.79 13.04
N TYR A 289 -41.88 -15.68 12.67
CA TYR A 289 -42.18 -14.58 13.57
C TYR A 289 -43.70 -14.45 13.73
N ASP A 290 -44.19 -14.68 14.95
CA ASP A 290 -45.56 -14.42 15.32
C ASP A 290 -45.76 -12.92 15.51
N THR A 291 -46.50 -12.31 14.59
CA THR A 291 -46.82 -10.86 14.61
C THR A 291 -47.96 -10.48 15.55
N THR A 292 -48.72 -11.45 16.06
CA THR A 292 -49.77 -11.20 17.06
C THR A 292 -49.19 -11.28 18.47
N GLY A 293 -48.27 -12.22 18.69
CA GLY A 293 -47.57 -12.43 19.96
C GLY A 293 -46.23 -11.71 20.09
N ASP A 294 -45.77 -11.01 19.05
CA ASP A 294 -44.46 -10.35 18.92
C ASP A 294 -43.26 -11.25 19.27
N LYS A 295 -43.32 -12.50 18.83
CA LYS A 295 -42.39 -13.56 19.29
C LYS A 295 -41.77 -14.36 18.14
N PRO A 296 -40.45 -14.61 18.17
CA PRO A 296 -39.79 -15.52 17.24
C PRO A 296 -39.91 -16.98 17.65
N TYR A 297 -40.02 -17.86 16.65
CA TYR A 297 -40.12 -19.30 16.82
C TYR A 297 -39.22 -20.02 15.80
N VAL A 298 -38.81 -21.24 16.15
CA VAL A 298 -38.21 -22.20 15.23
C VAL A 298 -39.04 -23.48 15.24
N ALA A 299 -39.29 -24.07 14.08
CA ALA A 299 -39.94 -25.37 13.97
C ALA A 299 -38.99 -26.47 14.46
N ASP A 300 -39.50 -27.33 15.32
CA ASP A 300 -38.89 -28.59 15.73
C ASP A 300 -39.85 -29.74 15.44
N SER A 301 -39.33 -30.95 15.29
CA SER A 301 -40.12 -32.15 14.97
C SER A 301 -41.32 -32.40 15.91
N ALA A 302 -41.29 -31.87 17.14
CA ALA A 302 -42.35 -32.00 18.15
C ALA A 302 -43.23 -30.74 18.35
N GLY A 303 -42.95 -29.64 17.65
CA GLY A 303 -43.71 -28.39 17.79
C GLY A 303 -42.90 -27.13 17.44
N TRP A 304 -43.57 -25.98 17.46
CA TRP A 304 -42.90 -24.68 17.35
C TRP A 304 -42.31 -24.24 18.68
N ILE A 305 -41.00 -24.04 18.73
CA ILE A 305 -40.27 -23.61 19.92
C ILE A 305 -40.09 -22.11 19.90
N ASN A 306 -40.56 -21.42 20.93
CA ASN A 306 -40.36 -19.98 21.09
C ASN A 306 -38.92 -19.66 21.48
N ILE A 307 -38.22 -18.89 20.65
CA ILE A 307 -36.84 -18.44 20.91
C ILE A 307 -36.84 -17.41 22.04
N LEU A 308 -35.82 -17.43 22.90
CA LEU A 308 -35.61 -16.42 23.94
C LEU A 308 -35.20 -15.09 23.31
N THR A 309 -35.83 -14.01 23.76
CA THR A 309 -35.55 -12.63 23.37
C THR A 309 -35.16 -11.80 24.59
N GLU A 310 -34.66 -10.58 24.36
CA GLU A 310 -34.34 -9.65 25.45
C GLU A 310 -35.56 -9.19 26.27
N ASN A 311 -36.76 -9.34 25.70
CA ASN A 311 -38.01 -8.97 26.36
C ASN A 311 -38.57 -10.10 27.24
N ASP A 312 -37.90 -11.26 27.26
CA ASP A 312 -38.32 -12.41 28.04
C ASP A 312 -37.74 -12.37 29.46
N GLY A 313 -38.57 -12.74 30.44
CA GLY A 313 -38.14 -12.87 31.81
C GLY A 313 -37.21 -14.08 32.02
N VAL A 314 -36.34 -13.97 33.02
CA VAL A 314 -35.31 -14.98 33.34
C VAL A 314 -35.91 -16.35 33.70
N GLU A 315 -37.17 -16.38 34.13
CA GLU A 315 -37.92 -17.60 34.45
C GLU A 315 -38.14 -18.53 33.26
N ARG A 316 -38.01 -18.03 32.02
CA ARG A 316 -38.09 -18.86 30.82
C ARG A 316 -36.88 -19.77 30.64
N HIS A 317 -35.78 -19.53 31.35
CA HIS A 317 -34.65 -20.46 31.37
C HIS A 317 -34.98 -21.66 32.26
N PRO A 318 -34.90 -22.90 31.75
CA PRO A 318 -35.31 -24.11 32.49
C PRO A 318 -34.47 -24.38 33.75
N ASN A 319 -33.27 -23.81 33.83
CA ASN A 319 -32.35 -23.94 34.95
C ASN A 319 -32.33 -22.69 35.85
N VAL A 320 -33.37 -21.86 35.82
CA VAL A 320 -33.52 -20.73 36.75
C VAL A 320 -34.80 -20.90 37.56
N ASN A 321 -34.64 -21.06 38.87
CA ASN A 321 -35.76 -21.11 39.81
C ASN A 321 -36.04 -19.71 40.34
N ILE A 322 -37.22 -19.19 40.02
CA ILE A 322 -37.71 -17.87 40.47
C ILE A 322 -38.67 -17.93 41.66
N SER A 323 -38.89 -19.11 42.24
CA SER A 323 -39.75 -19.24 43.41
C SER A 323 -39.08 -18.67 44.67
N GLY A 324 -39.80 -17.84 45.43
CA GLY A 324 -39.35 -17.30 46.72
C GLY A 324 -38.30 -16.18 46.65
N ILE A 325 -38.24 -15.42 45.55
CA ILE A 325 -37.33 -14.26 45.44
C ILE A 325 -37.71 -13.17 46.45
N ALA A 326 -36.70 -12.60 47.12
CA ALA A 326 -36.80 -11.40 47.96
C ALA A 326 -35.86 -10.30 47.46
N ASN A 327 -36.11 -9.05 47.87
CA ASN A 327 -35.25 -7.91 47.54
C ASN A 327 -33.80 -8.18 48.00
N GLY A 328 -32.84 -7.97 47.10
CA GLY A 328 -31.41 -8.21 47.36
C GLY A 328 -30.92 -9.64 47.09
N ASN A 329 -31.82 -10.55 46.68
CA ASN A 329 -31.40 -11.88 46.23
C ASN A 329 -30.64 -11.81 44.89
N THR A 330 -29.70 -12.73 44.73
CA THR A 330 -28.90 -12.96 43.52
C THR A 330 -29.18 -14.36 42.96
N LEU A 331 -28.78 -14.61 41.71
CA LEU A 331 -28.77 -15.95 41.14
C LEU A 331 -27.57 -16.73 41.69
N VAL A 332 -27.83 -17.69 42.57
CA VAL A 332 -26.81 -18.55 43.17
C VAL A 332 -26.91 -19.93 42.54
N TRP A 333 -25.83 -20.41 41.94
CA TRP A 333 -25.77 -21.77 41.41
C TRP A 333 -25.88 -22.79 42.55
N ASN A 334 -26.90 -23.66 42.48
CA ASN A 334 -27.04 -24.78 43.38
C ASN A 334 -26.63 -26.06 42.64
N SER A 335 -25.45 -26.57 42.96
CA SER A 335 -24.89 -27.77 42.32
C SER A 335 -25.70 -29.03 42.58
N ALA A 336 -26.38 -29.15 43.73
CA ALA A 336 -27.20 -30.31 44.06
C ALA A 336 -28.49 -30.39 43.21
N GLN A 337 -28.99 -29.24 42.76
CA GLN A 337 -30.22 -29.12 41.96
C GLN A 337 -29.94 -28.77 40.48
N ALA A 338 -28.67 -28.59 40.11
CA ALA A 338 -28.22 -28.21 38.77
C ALA A 338 -28.95 -26.98 38.18
N ARG A 339 -29.26 -25.99 39.03
CA ARG A 339 -29.99 -24.77 38.65
C ARG A 339 -29.57 -23.58 39.48
N PHE A 340 -29.85 -22.38 38.98
CA PHE A 340 -29.77 -21.16 39.77
C PHE A 340 -31.00 -21.04 40.68
N ASN A 341 -30.78 -20.77 41.96
CA ASN A 341 -31.83 -20.39 42.89
C ASN A 341 -31.63 -18.94 43.34
N ALA A 342 -32.70 -18.31 43.79
CA ALA A 342 -32.61 -17.04 44.50
C ALA A 342 -31.91 -17.24 45.85
N GLY A 343 -30.85 -16.47 46.13
CA GLY A 343 -30.16 -16.52 47.41
C GLY A 343 -29.36 -15.25 47.70
N SER A 344 -29.01 -15.05 48.98
CA SER A 344 -28.21 -13.90 49.42
C SER A 344 -26.78 -13.97 48.86
N ALA A 345 -26.19 -12.82 48.55
CA ALA A 345 -24.76 -12.74 48.22
C ALA A 345 -23.91 -13.17 49.44
N SER A 346 -22.90 -14.01 49.25
CA SER A 346 -22.06 -14.53 50.35
C SER A 346 -20.86 -13.62 50.65
N GLY A 347 -20.75 -13.14 51.90
CA GLY A 347 -19.49 -12.90 52.64
C GLY A 347 -18.89 -11.47 52.65
N ALA A 348 -19.27 -10.64 53.62
CA ALA A 348 -18.49 -9.45 54.01
C ALA A 348 -17.77 -9.69 55.36
N LEU A 349 -16.48 -9.31 55.46
CA LEU A 349 -15.71 -9.34 56.71
C LEU A 349 -16.09 -8.14 57.60
N THR A 350 -16.74 -8.38 58.74
CA THR A 350 -17.07 -7.33 59.71
C THR A 350 -15.83 -6.92 60.51
N VAL A 351 -15.34 -5.70 60.31
CA VAL A 351 -14.27 -5.09 61.14
C VAL A 351 -14.94 -4.31 62.27
N GLN A 352 -14.50 -4.55 63.50
CA GLN A 352 -15.04 -3.88 64.70
C GLN A 352 -13.94 -3.08 65.38
N GLU A 353 -14.25 -1.87 65.83
CA GLU A 353 -13.42 -1.09 66.76
C GLU A 353 -14.11 -1.13 68.12
N GLU A 354 -13.41 -1.63 69.15
CA GLU A 354 -13.94 -1.76 70.53
C GLU A 354 -15.33 -2.43 70.60
N GLY A 355 -15.56 -3.44 69.75
CA GLY A 355 -16.81 -4.22 69.72
C GLY A 355 -17.98 -3.60 68.94
N SER A 356 -17.75 -2.52 68.18
CA SER A 356 -18.75 -1.92 67.28
C SER A 356 -18.32 -2.03 65.81
N ALA A 357 -19.22 -2.50 64.94
CA ALA A 357 -18.93 -2.66 63.52
C ALA A 357 -18.70 -1.30 62.83
N LEU A 358 -17.61 -1.18 62.07
CA LEU A 358 -17.37 -0.04 61.19
C LEU A 358 -18.32 -0.08 59.99
N SER A 359 -18.75 1.09 59.52
CA SER A 359 -19.82 1.24 58.54
C SER A 359 -19.49 0.77 57.12
N THR A 360 -18.25 0.33 56.86
CA THR A 360 -17.81 -0.11 55.52
C THR A 360 -16.96 -1.37 55.64
N ALA A 361 -17.37 -2.43 54.94
CA ALA A 361 -16.62 -3.68 54.91
C ALA A 361 -15.27 -3.50 54.20
N ALA A 362 -14.20 -4.01 54.81
CA ALA A 362 -12.87 -3.95 54.22
C ALA A 362 -12.71 -4.99 53.09
N THR A 363 -12.06 -4.61 51.99
CA THR A 363 -11.67 -5.53 50.90
C THR A 363 -10.25 -6.08 51.07
N THR A 364 -9.38 -5.42 51.86
CA THR A 364 -8.01 -5.88 52.20
C THR A 364 -7.53 -5.24 53.53
N LEU A 365 -6.86 -6.00 54.41
CA LEU A 365 -6.17 -5.53 55.63
C LEU A 365 -4.70 -6.00 55.58
N ASN A 366 -3.74 -5.07 55.55
CA ASN A 366 -2.30 -5.39 55.45
C ASN A 366 -1.55 -4.98 56.72
N PHE A 367 -0.96 -5.94 57.44
CA PHE A 367 -0.17 -5.70 58.65
C PHE A 367 1.32 -5.93 58.36
N VAL A 368 2.15 -4.89 58.53
CA VAL A 368 3.60 -4.91 58.22
C VAL A 368 4.42 -4.44 59.43
N GLY A 369 5.61 -5.00 59.61
CA GLY A 369 6.56 -4.62 60.68
C GLY A 369 6.82 -5.73 61.71
N SER A 370 8.05 -5.82 62.22
CA SER A 370 8.51 -6.90 63.10
C SER A 370 7.89 -6.89 64.50
N ALA A 371 7.21 -5.80 64.88
CA ALA A 371 6.50 -5.67 66.15
C ALA A 371 5.01 -6.12 66.06
N VAL A 372 4.54 -6.54 64.88
CA VAL A 372 3.15 -6.95 64.65
C VAL A 372 3.09 -8.45 64.36
N THR A 373 2.32 -9.20 65.15
CA THR A 373 2.06 -10.64 64.93
C THR A 373 0.58 -10.88 64.68
N ALA A 374 0.22 -11.41 63.51
CA ALA A 374 -1.14 -11.84 63.18
C ALA A 374 -1.29 -13.36 63.35
N SER A 375 -2.33 -13.81 64.05
CA SER A 375 -2.54 -15.23 64.37
C SER A 375 -4.02 -15.65 64.31
N GLY A 376 -4.28 -16.97 64.17
CA GLY A 376 -5.62 -17.59 64.20
C GLY A 376 -6.00 -18.36 62.93
N THR A 377 -6.69 -19.51 63.09
CA THR A 377 -7.12 -20.40 61.97
C THR A 377 -8.64 -20.53 61.80
N GLY A 378 -9.44 -20.01 62.74
CA GLY A 378 -10.92 -19.96 62.68
C GLY A 378 -11.48 -18.66 62.11
N ALA A 379 -12.77 -18.36 62.31
CA ALA A 379 -13.41 -17.14 61.79
C ALA A 379 -12.83 -15.83 62.37
N THR A 380 -12.25 -15.89 63.57
CA THR A 380 -11.56 -14.75 64.23
C THR A 380 -10.06 -14.79 63.98
N LYS A 381 -9.45 -13.61 63.75
CA LYS A 381 -7.99 -13.41 63.68
C LYS A 381 -7.57 -12.42 64.77
N THR A 382 -6.46 -12.67 65.45
CA THR A 382 -5.92 -11.81 66.52
C THR A 382 -4.64 -11.14 66.04
N ILE A 383 -4.54 -9.83 66.26
CA ILE A 383 -3.36 -9.03 65.93
C ILE A 383 -2.73 -8.52 67.24
N THR A 384 -1.45 -8.82 67.47
CA THR A 384 -0.69 -8.40 68.66
C THR A 384 0.41 -7.41 68.26
N ILE A 385 0.53 -6.29 68.99
CA ILE A 385 1.57 -5.26 68.81
C ILE A 385 2.44 -5.18 70.08
N THR A 386 3.76 -5.41 69.97
CA THR A 386 4.66 -5.62 71.12
C THR A 386 5.87 -4.67 71.20
N GLY A 387 5.73 -3.38 70.86
CA GLY A 387 6.86 -2.43 71.00
C GLY A 387 6.50 -0.96 71.22
N GLY A 388 6.95 -0.40 72.35
CA GLY A 388 7.16 1.03 72.58
C GLY A 388 6.91 1.51 74.01
N ASP A 389 7.96 1.71 74.82
CA ASP A 389 7.87 2.39 76.13
C ASP A 389 9.02 3.40 76.31
N VAL A 390 8.70 4.70 76.12
CA VAL A 390 9.45 5.88 76.57
C VAL A 390 8.40 6.99 76.74
N VAL A 391 8.36 7.65 77.91
CA VAL A 391 7.48 8.78 78.32
C VAL A 391 6.22 8.39 79.12
N SER A 392 6.39 7.98 80.38
CA SER A 392 5.48 8.38 81.48
C SER A 392 6.02 8.05 82.88
N ASP A 393 7.18 8.62 83.24
CA ASP A 393 7.39 9.06 84.63
C ASP A 393 7.78 10.56 84.65
N THR A 394 6.91 11.33 85.28
CA THR A 394 6.97 12.78 85.47
C THR A 394 6.98 13.13 86.97
N THR A 395 7.52 12.24 87.82
CA THR A 395 7.67 12.48 89.27
C THR A 395 9.14 12.55 89.72
N PRO A 396 9.49 13.36 90.75
CA PRO A 396 10.85 13.85 90.95
C PRO A 396 11.59 13.07 92.03
N GLN A 397 12.55 12.17 91.72
CA GLN A 397 13.25 11.43 92.79
C GLN A 397 14.59 10.75 92.39
N LEU A 398 15.57 11.48 91.84
CA LEU A 398 17.00 11.15 92.06
C LEU A 398 17.44 11.57 93.48
N GLY A 399 16.62 11.19 94.47
CA GLY A 399 16.78 11.44 95.91
C GLY A 399 17.42 10.27 96.65
N GLY A 400 18.33 9.57 95.99
CA GLY A 400 19.26 8.56 96.52
C GLY A 400 20.59 8.71 95.77
N PHE A 401 21.63 7.97 96.16
CA PHE A 401 22.88 7.95 95.40
C PHE A 401 22.54 7.73 93.91
N LEU A 402 22.91 8.68 93.05
CA LEU A 402 22.82 8.49 91.61
C LEU A 402 23.83 7.40 91.25
N ASP A 403 23.34 6.17 91.16
CA ASP A 403 24.12 5.03 90.69
C ASP A 403 23.95 4.94 89.17
N ALA A 404 24.94 5.44 88.43
CA ALA A 404 24.97 5.38 86.98
C ALA A 404 25.20 3.95 86.44
N GLN A 405 25.19 2.91 87.28
CA GLN A 405 25.41 1.50 86.93
C GLN A 405 26.65 1.32 86.06
N ASN A 406 27.75 1.95 86.47
CA ASN A 406 29.03 1.98 85.76
C ASN A 406 29.01 2.69 84.38
N ASN A 407 27.95 3.41 84.03
CA ASN A 407 27.95 4.23 82.82
C ASN A 407 28.67 5.57 83.02
N HIS A 408 29.35 6.01 81.96
CA HIS A 408 29.91 7.35 81.89
C HIS A 408 28.77 8.38 81.89
N ILE A 409 28.84 9.36 82.79
CA ILE A 409 28.05 10.57 82.65
C ILE A 409 28.72 11.42 81.58
N THR A 410 28.13 11.44 80.38
CA THR A 410 28.74 12.02 79.18
C THR A 410 28.57 13.53 79.07
N ASP A 411 27.56 14.10 79.73
CA ASP A 411 27.36 15.55 79.79
C ASP A 411 26.70 15.97 81.12
N ILE A 412 27.37 16.85 81.86
CA ILE A 412 26.81 17.56 83.03
C ILE A 412 26.96 19.05 82.75
N ALA A 413 25.84 19.76 82.58
CA ALA A 413 25.86 21.19 82.29
C ALA A 413 26.53 22.03 83.39
N TYR A 414 26.26 21.73 84.67
CA TYR A 414 26.98 22.29 85.82
C TYR A 414 26.73 21.43 87.07
N SER A 415 27.74 21.31 87.95
CA SER A 415 27.59 20.76 89.31
C SER A 415 27.53 21.92 90.32
N GLY A 416 26.39 22.05 91.00
CA GLY A 416 26.14 23.13 91.96
C GLY A 416 26.12 22.63 93.40
N PHE A 417 27.09 23.06 94.22
CA PHE A 417 27.05 22.80 95.66
C PHE A 417 26.35 23.96 96.36
N ARG A 418 25.11 23.73 96.82
CA ARG A 418 24.38 24.70 97.65
C ARG A 418 24.56 24.33 99.11
N SER A 419 25.04 25.29 99.90
CA SER A 419 24.94 25.25 101.34
C SER A 419 24.11 26.43 101.81
N THR A 420 23.11 26.13 102.63
CA THR A 420 22.36 27.11 103.42
C THR A 420 22.99 27.15 104.80
N ALA A 421 23.31 28.33 105.32
CA ALA A 421 24.01 28.53 106.59
C ALA A 421 23.32 27.92 107.84
N GLN A 422 22.21 27.19 107.69
CA GLN A 422 21.40 26.63 108.77
C GLN A 422 20.68 25.32 108.36
N VAL A 423 21.34 24.42 107.63
CA VAL A 423 20.83 23.05 107.41
C VAL A 423 21.90 22.06 107.85
N ASP A 424 21.65 21.37 108.96
CA ASP A 424 22.51 20.31 109.49
C ASP A 424 22.54 19.13 108.50
N ARG A 425 23.60 19.05 107.69
CA ARG A 425 23.84 17.84 106.89
C ARG A 425 24.38 16.75 107.84
N VAL A 426 23.61 15.69 108.02
CA VAL A 426 24.01 14.54 108.83
C VAL A 426 24.64 13.49 107.92
N ILE A 427 25.86 13.07 108.26
CA ILE A 427 26.59 11.98 107.62
C ILE A 427 26.67 10.86 108.65
N THR A 428 26.14 9.69 108.33
CA THR A 428 26.17 8.52 109.21
C THR A 428 27.57 7.94 109.21
N VAL A 429 28.20 7.82 110.38
CA VAL A 429 29.51 7.20 110.53
C VAL A 429 29.35 5.82 111.14
N THR A 430 29.88 4.80 110.48
CA THR A 430 30.08 3.47 111.05
C THR A 430 31.54 3.06 110.92
N VAL A 431 31.98 2.09 111.72
CA VAL A 431 33.31 1.51 111.63
C VAL A 431 33.20 0.11 111.02
N VAL A 432 33.95 -0.12 109.95
CA VAL A 432 33.95 -1.37 109.19
C VAL A 432 35.37 -1.89 108.97
N THR A 433 35.52 -3.17 108.66
CA THR A 433 36.79 -3.74 108.20
C THR A 433 37.10 -3.21 106.81
N LYS A 434 38.34 -2.74 106.59
CA LYS A 434 38.78 -2.21 105.29
C LYS A 434 38.72 -3.28 104.21
N ASP A 435 38.10 -2.94 103.07
CA ASP A 435 38.18 -3.72 101.84
C ASP A 435 39.04 -3.02 100.77
N THR A 436 39.15 -3.63 99.59
CA THR A 436 39.96 -3.12 98.47
C THR A 436 39.52 -1.77 97.93
N THR A 437 38.32 -1.28 98.28
CA THR A 437 37.81 0.02 97.86
C THR A 437 38.25 1.16 98.79
N HIS A 438 38.73 0.83 99.99
CA HIS A 438 39.18 1.81 100.97
C HIS A 438 40.52 2.46 100.55
N PHE A 439 40.62 3.81 100.60
CA PHE A 439 41.81 4.57 100.17
C PHE A 439 43.15 4.11 100.80
N LYS A 440 43.10 3.66 102.07
CA LYS A 440 44.24 3.09 102.81
C LYS A 440 44.10 1.57 103.09
N TYR A 441 43.62 0.80 102.12
CA TYR A 441 43.63 -0.66 102.22
C TYR A 441 45.06 -1.18 102.49
N ASN A 442 45.20 -2.16 103.40
CA ASN A 442 46.49 -2.72 103.87
C ASN A 442 47.48 -1.72 104.50
N SER A 443 47.02 -0.59 105.06
CA SER A 443 47.88 0.37 105.77
C SER A 443 47.21 0.94 107.02
N GLY A 444 47.94 1.05 108.13
CA GLY A 444 47.41 1.49 109.42
C GLY A 444 46.49 0.46 110.07
N SER A 445 45.40 0.91 110.69
CA SER A 445 44.37 0.02 111.24
C SER A 445 43.74 -0.86 110.16
N SER A 446 43.33 -2.08 110.54
CA SER A 446 42.49 -2.95 109.70
C SER A 446 41.04 -2.46 109.58
N LEU A 447 40.63 -1.51 110.43
CA LEU A 447 39.31 -0.88 110.43
C LEU A 447 39.35 0.50 109.78
N GLY A 448 38.24 0.96 109.19
CA GLY A 448 38.06 2.30 108.63
C GLY A 448 36.65 2.82 108.85
N TYR A 449 36.43 4.12 108.66
CA TYR A 449 35.08 4.69 108.66
C TYR A 449 34.36 4.39 107.34
N ALA A 450 33.10 4.00 107.43
CA ALA A 450 32.15 4.11 106.34
C ALA A 450 31.24 5.32 106.59
N LEU A 451 31.16 6.20 105.60
CA LEU A 451 30.34 7.41 105.63
C LEU A 451 29.13 7.17 104.73
N ASP A 452 27.92 7.17 105.31
CA ASP A 452 26.67 6.77 104.65
C ASP A 452 26.80 5.45 103.86
N GLY A 453 27.53 4.48 104.43
CA GLY A 453 27.76 3.15 103.85
C GLY A 453 28.94 3.04 102.89
N VAL A 454 29.59 4.15 102.51
CA VAL A 454 30.76 4.15 101.60
C VAL A 454 32.05 4.14 102.40
N GLN A 455 32.98 3.20 102.13
CA GLN A 455 34.26 3.12 102.84
C GLN A 455 35.18 4.32 102.53
N ALA A 456 35.46 5.13 103.55
CA ALA A 456 36.40 6.25 103.56
C ALA A 456 36.44 7.13 102.28
N PRO A 457 35.29 7.69 101.84
CA PRO A 457 35.26 8.56 100.67
C PRO A 457 36.02 9.87 100.92
N GLU A 458 36.59 10.46 99.86
CA GLU A 458 36.96 11.88 99.91
C GLU A 458 35.70 12.73 99.88
N LEU A 459 35.54 13.58 100.88
CA LEU A 459 34.40 14.47 100.95
C LEU A 459 34.74 15.81 100.28
N ILE A 460 33.79 16.35 99.52
CA ILE A 460 33.83 17.74 99.05
C ILE A 460 32.71 18.49 99.77
N LEU A 461 33.07 19.41 100.66
CA LEU A 461 32.12 20.14 101.50
C LEU A 461 32.09 21.61 101.09
N ALA A 462 30.89 22.16 100.86
CA ALA A 462 30.69 23.59 100.68
C ALA A 462 30.66 24.31 102.05
N PRO A 463 30.78 25.65 102.11
CA PRO A 463 30.69 26.36 103.38
C PRO A 463 29.36 26.11 104.09
N GLY A 464 29.33 25.40 105.22
CA GLY A 464 28.11 24.91 105.87
C GLY A 464 28.40 24.09 107.12
N ILE A 465 27.35 23.61 107.78
CA ILE A 465 27.43 22.82 109.02
C ILE A 465 27.27 21.33 108.66
N TYR A 466 28.25 20.52 109.05
CA TYR A 466 28.24 19.07 108.81
C TYR A 466 28.37 18.30 110.12
N LYS A 467 27.41 17.41 110.37
CA LYS A 467 27.34 16.56 111.55
C LYS A 467 27.67 15.13 111.16
N PHE A 468 28.78 14.63 111.66
CA PHE A 468 29.19 13.24 111.56
C PHE A 468 28.56 12.48 112.72
N ASP A 469 27.46 11.77 112.46
CA ASP A 469 26.72 10.99 113.45
C ASP A 469 27.51 9.74 113.81
N GLN A 470 27.96 9.66 115.06
CA GLN A 470 28.72 8.56 115.63
C GLN A 470 27.88 7.72 116.60
N SER A 471 26.55 7.75 116.46
CA SER A 471 25.62 7.03 117.34
C SER A 471 25.68 5.51 117.18
N ASP A 472 26.15 5.00 116.03
CA ASP A 472 26.22 3.56 115.78
C ASP A 472 27.22 2.87 116.72
N PRO A 473 26.86 1.75 117.37
CA PRO A 473 27.72 1.03 118.34
C PRO A 473 29.13 0.71 117.85
N SER A 474 29.34 0.56 116.54
CA SER A 474 30.68 0.32 115.95
C SER A 474 31.68 1.46 116.25
N ASN A 475 31.20 2.66 116.60
CA ASN A 475 32.04 3.81 116.93
C ASN A 475 32.58 3.82 118.37
N ALA A 476 32.22 2.88 119.24
CA ALA A 476 32.47 2.94 120.70
C ALA A 476 33.92 3.29 121.10
N THR A 477 34.91 2.81 120.35
CA THR A 477 36.34 3.03 120.58
C THR A 477 37.02 3.80 119.44
N HIS A 478 36.24 4.45 118.57
CA HIS A 478 36.72 5.12 117.36
C HIS A 478 36.18 6.56 117.22
N PRO A 479 36.56 7.50 118.11
CA PRO A 479 36.13 8.90 117.99
C PRO A 479 36.71 9.57 116.74
N LEU A 480 35.86 10.28 115.98
CA LEU A 480 36.28 11.00 114.77
C LEU A 480 36.77 12.40 115.13
N ALA A 481 37.89 12.83 114.54
CA ALA A 481 38.44 14.17 114.68
C ALA A 481 39.02 14.67 113.36
N PHE A 482 39.20 15.99 113.24
CA PHE A 482 39.80 16.63 112.08
C PHE A 482 41.26 17.01 112.35
N TYR A 483 42.12 16.80 111.36
CA TYR A 483 43.55 17.08 111.40
C TYR A 483 43.98 17.84 110.16
N TRP A 484 45.08 18.59 110.27
CA TRP A 484 45.68 19.29 109.14
C TRP A 484 46.21 18.33 108.06
N ASP A 485 46.56 17.12 108.47
CA ASP A 485 47.22 16.11 107.64
C ASP A 485 46.77 14.70 108.05
N ILE A 486 47.03 13.74 107.16
CA ILE A 486 46.59 12.35 107.34
C ILE A 486 47.49 11.53 108.27
N ASP A 487 48.59 12.10 108.77
CA ASP A 487 49.46 11.46 109.76
C ASP A 487 49.14 11.94 111.18
N LYS A 488 48.12 12.80 111.34
CA LYS A 488 47.63 13.37 112.61
C LYS A 488 48.67 14.26 113.32
N ASN A 489 49.56 14.93 112.59
CA ASN A 489 50.60 15.78 113.21
C ASN A 489 50.02 16.97 113.98
N ARG A 490 48.90 17.54 113.51
CA ARG A 490 48.19 18.62 114.22
C ARG A 490 46.69 18.48 114.09
N GLN A 491 45.98 18.46 115.22
CA GLN A 491 44.52 18.46 115.25
C GLN A 491 43.97 19.85 114.90
N TRP A 492 42.87 19.90 114.13
CA TRP A 492 42.07 21.09 113.89
C TRP A 492 40.85 21.07 114.81
N THR A 493 40.78 22.05 115.72
CA THR A 493 39.71 22.14 116.74
C THR A 493 38.83 23.38 116.58
N THR A 494 39.23 24.35 115.75
CA THR A 494 38.46 25.57 115.53
C THR A 494 37.14 25.26 114.83
N ASN A 495 36.03 25.69 115.43
CA ASN A 495 34.67 25.44 114.95
C ASN A 495 34.34 23.94 114.74
N VAL A 496 34.98 23.09 115.54
CA VAL A 496 34.66 21.67 115.66
C VAL A 496 34.05 21.43 117.04
N THR A 497 32.88 20.79 117.10
CA THR A 497 32.22 20.43 118.36
C THR A 497 31.93 18.93 118.41
N THR A 498 32.30 18.28 119.51
CA THR A 498 31.98 16.86 119.78
C THR A 498 30.95 16.77 120.90
N SER A 499 29.95 15.91 120.75
CA SER A 499 28.88 15.72 121.73
C SER A 499 28.56 14.24 121.91
N GLY A 500 28.27 13.81 123.13
CA GLY A 500 27.99 12.41 123.48
C GLY A 500 29.23 11.51 123.44
N THR A 501 29.05 10.23 123.85
CA THR A 501 30.10 9.20 123.77
C THR A 501 29.90 8.40 122.48
N PRO A 502 30.87 8.35 121.55
CA PRO A 502 30.78 7.54 120.33
C PRO A 502 30.26 6.12 120.62
N GLY A 503 29.42 5.57 119.75
CA GLY A 503 28.74 4.29 119.99
C GLY A 503 27.41 4.36 120.74
N ASN A 504 26.97 5.56 121.14
CA ASN A 504 25.71 5.78 121.87
C ASN A 504 24.83 6.79 121.14
N ALA A 505 23.51 6.63 121.27
CA ALA A 505 22.52 7.50 120.62
C ALA A 505 22.78 9.00 120.87
N GLY A 506 22.81 9.78 119.79
CA GLY A 506 23.02 11.23 119.84
C GLY A 506 24.49 11.65 119.87
N ALA A 507 25.45 10.72 119.81
CA ALA A 507 26.87 11.05 119.72
C ALA A 507 27.24 11.57 118.33
N TYR A 508 28.00 12.66 118.25
CA TYR A 508 28.45 13.21 116.97
C TYR A 508 29.71 14.07 117.08
N THR A 509 30.36 14.25 115.93
CA THR A 509 31.37 15.27 115.68
C THR A 509 30.86 16.23 114.62
N ARG A 510 30.83 17.53 114.90
CA ARG A 510 30.32 18.58 114.02
C ARG A 510 31.45 19.51 113.61
N ILE A 511 31.48 19.91 112.35
CA ILE A 511 32.38 20.95 111.83
C ILE A 511 31.59 22.01 111.07
N ASP A 512 31.91 23.27 111.35
CA ASP A 512 31.39 24.41 110.60
C ASP A 512 32.43 24.83 109.57
N VAL A 513 32.15 24.56 108.31
CA VAL A 513 33.02 24.89 107.19
C VAL A 513 32.76 26.33 106.75
N HIS A 514 33.79 27.17 106.80
CA HIS A 514 33.73 28.58 106.38
C HIS A 514 35.07 29.04 105.79
N SER A 515 35.19 30.33 105.46
CA SER A 515 36.36 30.88 104.76
C SER A 515 37.70 30.76 105.50
N GLN A 516 37.71 30.52 106.83
CA GLN A 516 38.96 30.30 107.59
C GLN A 516 39.24 28.82 107.85
N THR A 517 38.28 27.92 107.55
CA THR A 517 38.54 26.49 107.60
C THR A 517 39.59 26.16 106.54
N PRO A 518 40.62 25.34 106.85
CA PRO A 518 41.60 24.95 105.84
C PRO A 518 40.93 24.27 104.65
N ARG A 519 41.37 24.59 103.42
CA ARG A 519 40.82 23.99 102.20
C ARG A 519 40.93 22.48 102.20
N THR A 520 41.94 21.92 102.86
CA THR A 520 42.11 20.49 103.02
C THR A 520 42.29 20.17 104.50
N LEU A 521 41.45 19.27 105.00
CA LEU A 521 41.60 18.62 106.30
C LEU A 521 41.56 17.11 106.09
N SER A 522 41.97 16.36 107.10
CA SER A 522 41.78 14.91 107.17
C SER A 522 40.82 14.59 108.32
N TYR A 523 39.79 13.79 108.06
CA TYR A 523 38.96 13.22 109.12
C TYR A 523 39.54 11.86 109.49
N GLN A 524 39.80 11.62 110.78
CA GLN A 524 40.43 10.39 111.25
C GLN A 524 40.02 10.01 112.67
N CYS A 525 40.22 8.73 112.98
CA CYS A 525 40.11 8.22 114.33
C CYS A 525 41.21 8.82 115.23
N THR A 526 40.85 9.26 116.42
CA THR A 526 41.80 9.77 117.41
C THR A 526 42.83 8.69 117.81
N ALA A 527 42.38 7.47 118.06
CA ALA A 527 43.23 6.38 118.56
C ALA A 527 44.08 5.71 117.46
N HIS A 528 43.53 5.51 116.27
CA HIS A 528 44.11 4.62 115.27
C HIS A 528 44.57 5.38 114.02
N SER A 529 45.68 4.94 113.41
CA SER A 529 46.23 5.55 112.19
C SER A 529 45.49 5.07 110.93
N TYR A 530 45.28 5.99 109.99
CA TYR A 530 44.71 5.75 108.65
C TYR A 530 43.28 5.17 108.65
N MET A 531 42.47 5.51 109.65
CA MET A 531 41.06 5.08 109.76
C MET A 531 40.06 6.04 109.08
N GLY A 532 40.52 7.00 108.30
CA GLY A 532 39.65 7.91 107.56
C GLY A 532 40.30 8.42 106.29
N HIS A 533 39.83 9.58 105.81
CA HIS A 533 40.27 10.14 104.54
C HIS A 533 40.40 11.67 104.59
N LYS A 534 40.48 12.29 103.43
CA LYS A 534 40.53 13.73 103.25
C LYS A 534 39.13 14.33 103.10
N VAL A 535 39.05 15.60 103.46
CA VAL A 535 37.95 16.48 103.13
C VAL A 535 38.48 17.72 102.43
N ASN A 536 37.85 18.07 101.32
CA ASN A 536 38.10 19.29 100.56
C ASN A 536 36.99 20.30 100.86
N CYS A 537 37.33 21.30 101.67
CA CYS A 537 36.45 22.38 102.06
C CYS A 537 36.47 23.47 100.98
N LEU A 538 35.44 23.51 100.13
CA LEU A 538 35.29 24.52 99.08
C LEU A 538 35.25 25.92 99.71
N GLY A 539 36.10 26.82 99.21
CA GLY A 539 36.21 28.20 99.73
C GLY A 539 37.01 28.34 101.03
N GLY A 540 37.65 27.27 101.54
CA GLY A 540 38.53 27.33 102.72
C GLY A 540 39.89 27.98 102.47
N LYS A 541 40.57 28.40 103.55
CA LYS A 541 41.92 29.03 103.55
C LYS A 541 42.95 28.11 102.91
N VAL A 542 43.80 28.64 102.03
CA VAL A 542 44.95 27.90 101.47
C VAL A 542 46.25 28.48 102.03
N ASN A 543 47.18 27.62 102.44
CA ASN A 543 48.52 28.07 102.81
C ASN A 543 49.34 28.33 101.54
N ARG A 544 49.13 29.50 100.92
CA ARG A 544 49.91 29.98 99.78
C ARG A 544 50.92 31.02 100.25
N VAL A 545 52.21 30.83 99.95
CA VAL A 545 53.21 31.89 100.07
C VAL A 545 52.92 32.92 98.97
N VAL A 546 52.40 34.08 99.36
CA VAL A 546 52.26 35.21 98.45
C VAL A 546 53.57 35.98 98.54
N ASN A 547 54.36 36.01 97.47
CA ASN A 547 55.62 36.79 97.42
C ASN A 547 55.34 38.32 97.33
N SER A 548 54.52 38.87 98.23
CA SER A 548 54.44 40.31 98.46
C SER A 548 55.63 40.70 99.32
N HIS A 549 56.61 41.33 98.69
CA HIS A 549 57.85 41.76 99.34
C HIS A 549 57.70 43.23 99.76
N GLN A 550 57.70 43.50 101.06
CA GLN A 550 57.76 44.86 101.59
C GLN A 550 59.09 45.10 102.30
N LYS A 551 59.72 46.24 102.00
CA LYS A 551 60.96 46.69 102.65
C LYS A 551 60.70 47.88 103.55
N PHE A 552 61.27 47.84 104.74
CA PHE A 552 61.46 48.99 105.61
C PHE A 552 62.96 49.16 105.89
N THR A 553 63.37 50.36 106.28
CA THR A 553 64.76 50.65 106.67
C THR A 553 64.77 51.09 108.12
N GLY A 554 65.64 50.49 108.95
CA GLY A 554 65.82 50.88 110.34
C GLY A 554 66.28 52.34 110.46
N ASN A 555 65.67 53.09 111.37
CA ASN A 555 66.04 54.48 111.67
C ASN A 555 65.93 54.73 113.19
N LEU A 556 67.03 55.11 113.85
CA LEU A 556 67.06 55.44 115.28
C LEU A 556 66.52 56.86 115.58
N ALA A 557 66.38 57.72 114.57
CA ALA A 557 65.91 59.11 114.71
C ALA A 557 64.67 59.40 113.83
N GLY A 558 63.48 59.33 114.43
CA GLY A 558 62.22 59.70 113.78
C GLY A 558 61.02 58.94 114.35
N ALA A 559 59.81 59.32 113.95
CA ALA A 559 58.52 58.86 114.50
C ALA A 559 58.19 57.36 114.34
N ASN A 560 59.13 56.55 113.85
CA ASN A 560 59.16 55.10 114.02
C ASN A 560 60.35 54.76 114.93
N SER A 561 60.16 55.00 116.23
CA SER A 561 61.16 54.95 117.28
C SER A 561 61.78 53.57 117.43
N GLY A 562 62.74 53.23 116.58
CA GLY A 562 63.61 52.07 116.65
C GLY A 562 62.95 50.70 116.51
N LYS A 563 61.71 50.48 116.96
CA LYS A 563 61.08 49.16 117.15
C LYS A 563 59.83 48.95 116.31
N SER A 564 59.01 49.97 116.07
CA SER A 564 57.71 49.84 115.40
C SER A 564 57.70 50.44 114.00
N PHE A 565 57.13 49.71 113.04
CA PHE A 565 57.03 50.03 111.62
C PHE A 565 55.57 49.89 111.18
N THR A 566 54.91 51.02 110.94
CA THR A 566 53.54 51.08 110.43
C THR A 566 53.52 51.10 108.90
N GLY A 567 52.54 50.44 108.27
CA GLY A 567 52.37 50.47 106.81
C GLY A 567 52.60 49.13 106.12
N LEU A 568 52.41 48.02 106.84
CA LEU A 568 52.24 46.72 106.17
C LEU A 568 51.06 46.81 105.20
N THR A 569 51.26 46.35 103.95
CA THR A 569 50.23 46.40 102.89
C THR A 569 49.00 45.62 103.32
N TYR A 570 49.20 44.56 104.10
CA TYR A 570 48.16 43.75 104.70
C TYR A 570 48.47 43.51 106.18
N GLY A 571 47.50 43.78 107.05
CA GLY A 571 47.55 43.39 108.46
C GLY A 571 47.18 41.92 108.67
N GLY A 572 47.70 41.30 109.73
CA GLY A 572 47.52 39.88 110.03
C GLY A 572 48.06 39.50 111.42
N THR A 573 48.18 38.21 111.72
CA THR A 573 48.88 37.74 112.92
C THR A 573 50.35 37.45 112.62
N VAL A 574 51.14 37.22 113.67
CA VAL A 574 52.56 36.85 113.52
C VAL A 574 52.78 35.54 112.74
N ASP A 575 51.78 34.64 112.72
CA ASP A 575 51.83 33.36 112.00
C ASP A 575 51.67 33.53 110.48
N ASP A 576 51.07 34.64 110.05
CA ASP A 576 50.82 34.90 108.63
C ASP A 576 52.04 35.58 107.94
N MET A 577 53.17 35.74 108.63
CA MET A 577 54.32 36.51 108.12
C MET A 577 55.67 35.90 108.51
N LEU A 578 56.67 36.04 107.62
CA LEU A 578 58.08 35.95 107.97
C LEU A 578 58.73 37.32 107.83
N VAL A 579 59.39 37.75 108.90
CA VAL A 579 60.09 39.02 108.96
C VAL A 579 61.58 38.74 108.98
N PHE A 580 62.34 39.44 108.13
CA PHE A 580 63.79 39.33 108.05
C PHE A 580 64.42 40.69 108.34
N VAL A 581 65.52 40.73 109.08
CA VAL A 581 66.33 41.95 109.29
C VAL A 581 67.76 41.67 108.83
N ASN A 582 68.25 42.44 107.86
CA ASN A 582 69.52 42.19 107.15
C ASN A 582 69.69 40.73 106.68
N GLY A 583 68.58 40.10 106.27
CA GLY A 583 68.52 38.71 105.81
C GLY A 583 68.38 37.66 106.91
N ILE A 584 68.43 38.02 108.20
CA ILE A 584 68.19 37.09 109.31
C ILE A 584 66.68 36.98 109.54
N CYS A 585 66.14 35.77 109.49
CA CYS A 585 64.72 35.52 109.82
C CYS A 585 64.52 35.72 111.32
N MET A 586 63.59 36.60 111.67
CA MET A 586 63.24 36.92 113.04
C MET A 586 62.16 35.96 113.53
N VAL A 587 62.17 35.66 114.83
CA VAL A 587 61.24 34.75 115.45
C VAL A 587 59.91 35.47 115.75
N PRO A 588 58.78 34.95 115.23
CA PRO A 588 57.46 35.49 115.54
C PRO A 588 57.19 35.52 117.05
N THR A 589 56.59 36.60 117.56
CA THR A 589 56.27 36.87 118.99
C THR A 589 57.47 37.21 119.87
N ASP A 590 58.60 36.52 119.69
CA ASP A 590 59.81 36.72 120.50
C ASP A 590 60.66 37.91 120.00
N ASP A 591 60.90 38.00 118.68
CA ASP A 591 61.68 39.10 118.10
C ASP A 591 60.78 40.21 117.56
N TYR A 592 59.56 39.87 117.15
CA TYR A 592 58.58 40.84 116.66
C TYR A 592 57.13 40.44 116.96
N THR A 593 56.26 41.43 117.04
CA THR A 593 54.80 41.28 117.11
C THR A 593 54.14 42.03 115.97
N VAL A 594 52.92 41.64 115.61
CA VAL A 594 52.13 42.32 114.57
C VAL A 594 50.76 42.63 115.15
N SER A 595 50.31 43.88 114.99
CA SER A 595 48.96 44.31 115.32
C SER A 595 48.44 45.24 114.23
N GLY A 596 47.34 44.84 113.59
CA GLY A 596 46.86 45.49 112.39
C GLY A 596 47.96 45.54 111.32
N THR A 597 48.23 46.73 110.78
CA THR A 597 49.27 46.96 109.77
C THR A 597 50.62 47.41 110.37
N THR A 598 50.82 47.17 111.67
CA THR A 598 52.02 47.59 112.39
C THR A 598 52.86 46.39 112.82
N LEU A 599 54.11 46.37 112.38
CA LEU A 599 55.15 45.42 112.80
C LEU A 599 55.96 46.06 113.94
N THR A 600 56.14 45.38 115.06
CA THR A 600 56.91 45.89 116.21
C THR A 600 57.95 44.89 116.68
N PHE A 601 59.23 45.23 116.61
CA PHE A 601 60.35 44.43 117.10
C PHE A 601 60.56 44.61 118.61
N GLN A 602 60.99 43.54 119.30
CA GLN A 602 61.37 43.63 120.72
C GLN A 602 62.68 44.41 120.91
N VAL A 603 63.62 44.30 119.98
CA VAL A 603 64.87 45.09 119.96
C VAL A 603 64.90 45.91 118.69
N ALA A 604 65.29 47.18 118.81
CA ALA A 604 65.29 48.08 117.67
C ALA A 604 66.29 47.61 116.60
N PRO A 605 65.89 47.40 115.34
CA PRO A 605 66.85 47.19 114.28
C PRO A 605 67.84 48.36 114.19
N ALA A 606 69.10 48.07 113.88
CA ALA A 606 70.14 49.08 113.73
C ALA A 606 69.80 50.08 112.61
N ASP A 607 70.42 51.26 112.67
CA ASP A 607 70.27 52.28 111.63
C ASP A 607 70.65 51.70 110.26
N ASN A 608 69.82 51.96 109.26
CA ASN A 608 69.92 51.42 107.90
C ASN A 608 69.76 49.90 107.75
N ALA A 609 69.35 49.17 108.78
CA ALA A 609 69.04 47.74 108.63
C ALA A 609 67.89 47.53 107.64
N GLU A 610 68.06 46.60 106.69
CA GLU A 610 67.02 46.21 105.74
C GLU A 610 66.04 45.26 106.40
N ILE A 611 64.81 45.70 106.55
CA ILE A 611 63.74 44.89 107.13
C ILE A 611 62.85 44.43 105.98
N THR A 612 62.73 43.13 105.78
CA THR A 612 61.89 42.54 104.76
C THR A 612 60.75 41.77 105.39
N VAL A 613 59.53 41.99 104.92
CA VAL A 613 58.35 41.20 105.34
C VAL A 613 57.84 40.39 104.15
N ARG A 614 57.59 39.10 104.40
CA ARG A 614 56.93 38.17 103.45
C ARG A 614 55.66 37.61 104.09
N HIS A 615 54.54 37.70 103.39
CA HIS A 615 53.25 37.17 103.85
C HIS A 615 53.07 35.70 103.44
N ILE A 616 52.61 34.86 104.37
CA ILE A 616 52.42 33.42 104.20
C ILE A 616 50.97 33.07 104.55
N GLY A 617 50.02 33.61 103.77
CA GLY A 617 48.62 33.21 103.87
C GLY A 617 47.68 34.00 102.95
N TYR A 618 46.83 33.28 102.21
CA TYR A 618 45.54 33.75 101.70
C TYR A 618 44.55 32.59 101.57
#